data_AF-A0A9D5SD02-F1
#
_entry.id   AF-A0A9D5SD02-F1
#
_cell.length_a   1.000
_cell.length_b   1.000
_cell.length_c   1.000
_cell.angle_alpha   90.00
_cell.angle_beta   90.00
_cell.angle_gamma   90.00
#
_symmetry.space_group_name_H-M   'P 1'
#
loop_
_entity.id
_entity.type
_entity.pdbx_description
1 polymer ?
#
loop_
_entity_poly.entity_id
_entity_poly.type
_entity_poly.pdbx_seq_one_letter_code
_entity_poly.pdbx_strand_id
1 'polypeptide(L)'
;MIDMNKSIGNLLLCLALPMGGAVAGLMLPSCSDKWDDHYATLSIGEGSIWATMSKNADVSNFQAVLEACGYADLLDGSQAFTVFAPVNDNFTATMRDSVIALYKTEKAAGVKETRNKAIKEFVMNHIALYNHSVSSLTNDSIVMMNGKYAVLKNNSFDGMRLEATNMMSSNGILYKVAGQATYLPNIYEYLGRDSDLDSVRSYIYSYSIDEFIAEQSVPGPIVDGQTQYLDSVTKLTNKLMSSWMDAELDVEDSTYWFLAPTNDVWNKIVPQYERYFQYDAKVAGRDSLMYNYPRIFALSGTTFSRTINTDKLIQDSAAVFSTWASSFTSRVYSWGKGFNRYYIFDNPFDEGGIFENTVDVQCSNGLVKKADLANWKVDSLRTVLRSNLREGEYGGTIDSVYSVSTSDPVYYSVASNNPFYNKVSKNMFVEIAPTSTSNIKVLFDIYNVLSNVPYDVYLVAVPLTAKDTLLTPLPTKFRATLYYHDMTGKEVNFKQSVTLPTEPNKVDTVFVGTYTFPTCSMGLDDAQVKMLVQGYTSASEVRNGTGTKTLLMDCIIFKPHVSDGE
;
A
#
# COMPACT_ATOMS: atom_id res chain seq x y z
N MET A 1 -16.58 -6.25 18.76
CA MET A 1 -17.53 -7.29 18.32
C MET A 1 -16.69 -8.35 17.62
N ILE A 2 -16.57 -9.52 18.26
CA ILE A 2 -16.12 -10.83 17.74
C ILE A 2 -14.69 -10.95 17.19
N ASP A 3 -13.88 -11.67 17.97
CA ASP A 3 -12.64 -12.36 17.58
C ASP A 3 -12.81 -13.17 16.28
N MET A 4 -11.99 -12.86 15.28
CA MET A 4 -11.73 -13.77 14.15
C MET A 4 -10.23 -13.95 14.00
N ASN A 5 -9.66 -14.79 14.86
CA ASN A 5 -8.31 -15.31 14.68
C ASN A 5 -8.35 -16.83 14.83
N LYS A 6 -8.57 -17.54 13.71
CA LYS A 6 -8.24 -18.97 13.52
C LYS A 6 -8.46 -19.37 12.06
N SER A 7 -7.46 -20.10 11.55
CA SER A 7 -7.48 -20.94 10.34
C SER A 7 -6.97 -20.32 9.04
N ILE A 8 -5.64 -20.37 8.84
CA ILE A 8 -5.06 -20.81 7.55
C ILE A 8 -3.87 -21.72 7.87
N GLY A 9 -4.16 -23.00 8.03
CA GLY A 9 -3.17 -24.08 8.05
C GLY A 9 -3.64 -25.18 7.11
N ASN A 10 -2.72 -25.65 6.27
CA ASN A 10 -2.80 -26.81 5.37
C ASN A 10 -3.64 -26.67 4.09
N LEU A 11 -2.92 -26.40 2.98
CA LEU A 11 -3.26 -26.95 1.68
C LEU A 11 -2.01 -27.61 1.05
N LEU A 12 -1.71 -28.82 1.50
CA LEU A 12 -0.84 -29.76 0.79
C LEU A 12 -1.60 -31.09 0.74
N LEU A 13 -2.26 -31.33 -0.40
CA LEU A 13 -2.98 -32.56 -0.64
C LEU A 13 -2.34 -33.35 -1.78
N CYS A 14 -1.93 -34.57 -1.41
CA CYS A 14 -1.89 -35.79 -2.21
C CYS A 14 -0.92 -35.88 -3.40
N LEU A 15 0.04 -36.80 -3.24
CA LEU A 15 0.05 -38.02 -4.06
C LEU A 15 0.71 -39.15 -3.26
N ALA A 16 -0.13 -40.07 -2.76
CA ALA A 16 0.29 -41.35 -2.22
C ALA A 16 -0.08 -42.45 -3.22
N LEU A 17 0.87 -43.32 -3.55
CA LEU A 17 0.65 -44.68 -4.04
C LEU A 17 1.75 -45.60 -3.49
N PRO A 18 1.50 -46.91 -3.32
CA PRO A 18 1.77 -47.62 -2.08
C PRO A 18 2.98 -48.56 -2.15
N MET A 19 3.55 -48.84 -0.98
CA MET A 19 4.47 -49.97 -0.77
C MET A 19 3.73 -51.31 -0.96
N GLY A 20 4.31 -52.17 -1.80
CA GLY A 20 3.99 -53.60 -1.94
C GLY A 20 5.09 -54.27 -2.77
N GLY A 21 5.81 -55.22 -2.17
CA GLY A 21 7.17 -55.61 -2.58
C GLY A 21 7.33 -56.60 -3.73
N ALA A 22 8.58 -56.76 -4.18
CA ALA A 22 9.18 -57.97 -4.73
C ALA A 22 10.68 -57.74 -4.99
N VAL A 23 11.51 -58.67 -4.51
CA VAL A 23 12.95 -58.74 -4.80
C VAL A 23 13.14 -59.25 -6.23
N ALA A 24 13.85 -58.49 -7.08
CA ALA A 24 14.43 -59.00 -8.31
C ALA A 24 15.68 -58.16 -8.65
N GLY A 25 16.84 -58.80 -8.56
CA GLY A 25 18.13 -58.20 -8.90
C GLY A 25 18.25 -57.94 -10.39
N LEU A 26 18.66 -56.72 -10.74
CA LEU A 26 19.21 -56.37 -12.04
C LEU A 26 20.54 -55.67 -11.77
N MET A 27 21.61 -56.46 -11.91
CA MET A 27 22.97 -55.99 -12.04
C MET A 27 23.11 -55.25 -13.37
N LEU A 28 23.42 -53.96 -13.33
CA LEU A 28 24.02 -53.24 -14.44
C LEU A 28 25.11 -52.31 -13.88
N PRO A 29 26.19 -52.09 -14.64
CA PRO A 29 27.54 -51.97 -14.13
C PRO A 29 27.79 -50.69 -13.33
N SER A 30 28.52 -50.86 -12.23
CA SER A 30 29.25 -49.79 -11.54
C SER A 30 30.13 -49.07 -12.56
N CYS A 31 29.68 -47.89 -13.00
CA CYS A 31 30.56 -46.87 -13.53
C CYS A 31 31.21 -46.17 -12.34
N SER A 32 32.40 -46.68 -12.01
CA SER A 32 33.50 -46.07 -11.26
C SER A 32 33.32 -44.60 -10.87
N ASP A 33 33.34 -44.35 -9.57
CA ASP A 33 34.29 -43.45 -8.91
C ASP A 33 34.60 -42.14 -9.67
N LYS A 34 33.63 -41.23 -9.67
CA LYS A 34 33.86 -39.79 -9.89
C LYS A 34 33.16 -38.90 -8.86
N TRP A 35 32.60 -39.50 -7.81
CA TRP A 35 32.02 -38.75 -6.70
C TRP A 35 33.08 -38.40 -5.64
N ASP A 36 34.04 -39.31 -5.41
CA ASP A 36 35.07 -39.13 -4.37
C ASP A 36 36.17 -38.11 -4.76
N ASP A 37 36.37 -37.87 -6.05
CA ASP A 37 37.35 -36.87 -6.53
C ASP A 37 36.90 -35.41 -6.30
N HIS A 38 35.61 -35.17 -6.01
CA HIS A 38 35.10 -33.80 -5.80
C HIS A 38 35.22 -33.30 -4.36
N TYR A 39 35.53 -34.20 -3.41
CA TYR A 39 35.80 -33.88 -2.00
C TYR A 39 37.29 -34.00 -1.62
N ALA A 40 38.11 -34.61 -2.48
CA ALA A 40 39.54 -34.77 -2.25
C ALA A 40 40.35 -33.55 -2.74
N THR A 41 40.06 -32.36 -2.20
CA THR A 41 40.98 -31.19 -2.07
C THR A 41 40.26 -29.94 -1.53
N LEU A 42 39.39 -30.08 -0.52
CA LEU A 42 39.08 -28.94 0.33
C LEU A 42 40.28 -28.74 1.27
N SER A 43 41.25 -27.92 0.84
CA SER A 43 42.19 -27.31 1.79
C SER A 43 41.35 -26.42 2.70
N ILE A 44 40.98 -26.94 3.88
CA ILE A 44 40.47 -26.11 4.97
C ILE A 44 41.62 -25.16 5.28
N GLY A 45 41.43 -23.86 5.01
CA GLY A 45 42.47 -22.89 5.33
C GLY A 45 42.79 -22.92 6.82
N GLU A 46 44.07 -22.83 7.16
CA GLU A 46 44.52 -22.77 8.55
C GLU A 46 44.16 -21.42 9.18
N GLY A 47 43.16 -21.44 10.07
CA GLY A 47 42.70 -20.29 10.84
C GLY A 47 41.43 -19.63 10.30
N SER A 48 40.86 -18.74 11.11
CA SER A 48 39.65 -17.98 10.78
C SER A 48 39.87 -17.00 9.63
N ILE A 49 38.79 -16.47 9.05
CA ILE A 49 38.83 -15.39 8.06
C ILE A 49 39.59 -14.18 8.63
N TRP A 50 39.42 -13.88 9.92
CA TRP A 50 40.19 -12.83 10.60
C TRP A 50 41.71 -13.09 10.58
N ALA A 51 42.13 -14.32 10.89
CA ALA A 51 43.53 -14.73 10.83
C ALA A 51 44.07 -14.69 9.39
N THR A 52 43.27 -15.08 8.41
CA THR A 52 43.61 -15.01 6.98
C THR A 52 43.80 -13.57 6.51
N MET A 53 42.92 -12.64 6.89
CA MET A 53 43.08 -11.21 6.59
C MET A 53 44.34 -10.64 7.25
N SER A 54 44.61 -11.01 8.51
CA SER A 54 45.78 -10.53 9.27
C SER A 54 47.12 -10.91 8.62
N LYS A 55 47.16 -12.02 7.88
CA LYS A 55 48.35 -12.47 7.13
C LYS A 55 48.47 -11.81 5.75
N ASN A 56 47.43 -11.10 5.30
CA ASN A 56 47.35 -10.56 3.95
C ASN A 56 47.43 -9.02 3.96
N ALA A 57 48.63 -8.51 3.65
CA ALA A 57 48.89 -7.07 3.63
C ALA A 57 48.04 -6.31 2.59
N ASP A 58 47.53 -6.97 1.55
CA ASP A 58 46.75 -6.31 0.48
C ASP A 58 45.38 -5.84 0.95
N VAL A 59 44.86 -6.34 2.07
CA VAL A 59 43.51 -6.03 2.59
C VAL A 59 43.55 -5.34 3.96
N SER A 60 44.72 -4.87 4.39
CA SER A 60 44.93 -4.30 5.73
C SER A 60 44.05 -3.08 6.01
N ASN A 61 43.72 -2.27 4.99
CA ASN A 61 42.82 -1.12 5.18
C ASN A 61 41.39 -1.56 5.50
N PHE A 62 40.89 -2.60 4.82
CA PHE A 62 39.56 -3.14 5.10
C PHE A 62 39.51 -3.79 6.48
N GLN A 63 40.54 -4.56 6.84
CA GLN A 63 40.65 -5.17 8.16
C GLN A 63 40.58 -4.12 9.29
N ALA A 64 41.27 -2.98 9.14
CA ALA A 64 41.25 -1.91 10.14
C ALA A 64 39.84 -1.29 10.32
N VAL A 65 39.03 -1.23 9.24
CA VAL A 65 37.62 -0.83 9.36
C VAL A 65 36.83 -1.85 10.16
N LEU A 66 36.99 -3.14 9.85
CA LEU A 66 36.31 -4.23 10.56
C LEU A 66 36.66 -4.23 12.06
N GLU A 67 37.93 -4.02 12.40
CA GLU A 67 38.38 -3.88 13.79
C GLU A 67 37.69 -2.70 14.48
N ALA A 68 37.71 -1.52 13.85
CA ALA A 68 37.11 -0.31 14.41
C ALA A 68 35.59 -0.46 14.61
N CYS A 69 34.91 -1.17 13.72
CA CYS A 69 33.47 -1.43 13.78
C CYS A 69 33.09 -2.61 14.69
N GLY A 70 34.05 -3.33 15.28
CA GLY A 70 33.79 -4.44 16.22
C GLY A 70 33.52 -5.80 15.56
N TYR A 71 33.98 -6.02 14.33
CA TYR A 71 33.76 -7.26 13.58
C TYR A 71 34.89 -8.29 13.72
N ALA A 72 35.95 -7.98 14.47
CA ALA A 72 37.10 -8.88 14.66
C ALA A 72 36.67 -10.22 15.30
N ASP A 73 36.02 -10.18 16.47
CA ASP A 73 35.59 -11.37 17.19
C ASP A 73 34.55 -12.18 16.40
N LEU A 74 33.66 -11.50 15.66
CA LEU A 74 32.66 -12.15 14.81
C LEU A 74 33.33 -12.98 13.71
N LEU A 75 34.36 -12.43 13.06
CA LEU A 75 35.08 -13.08 11.97
C LEU A 75 36.18 -14.04 12.43
N ASP A 76 36.52 -14.03 13.72
CA ASP A 76 37.37 -15.04 14.36
C ASP A 76 36.56 -16.23 14.91
N GLY A 77 35.26 -16.04 15.14
CA GLY A 77 34.34 -17.05 15.64
C GLY A 77 34.05 -18.21 14.68
N SER A 78 33.19 -19.14 15.12
CA SER A 78 32.89 -20.38 14.38
C SER A 78 31.84 -20.24 13.27
N GLN A 79 31.15 -19.10 13.19
CA GLN A 79 30.10 -18.87 12.19
C GLN A 79 30.72 -18.80 10.79
N ALA A 80 30.10 -19.48 9.82
CA ALA A 80 30.55 -19.46 8.44
C ALA A 80 30.18 -18.14 7.74
N PHE A 81 31.15 -17.52 7.05
CA PHE A 81 30.96 -16.29 6.28
C PHE A 81 31.63 -16.36 4.90
N THR A 82 31.17 -15.47 4.01
CA THR A 82 31.91 -15.09 2.81
C THR A 82 32.22 -13.60 2.87
N VAL A 83 33.51 -13.24 2.81
CA VAL A 83 33.97 -11.86 2.91
C VAL A 83 34.59 -11.40 1.60
N PHE A 84 34.16 -10.25 1.10
CA PHE A 84 34.65 -9.60 -0.10
C PHE A 84 35.52 -8.40 0.29
N ALA A 85 36.81 -8.63 0.51
CA ALA A 85 37.72 -7.61 1.01
C ALA A 85 38.29 -6.76 -0.13
N PRO A 86 38.00 -5.44 -0.19
CA PRO A 86 38.60 -4.56 -1.17
C PRO A 86 40.11 -4.41 -0.93
N VAL A 87 40.89 -4.54 -2.01
CA VAL A 87 42.34 -4.41 -1.94
C VAL A 87 42.77 -2.96 -1.75
N ASN A 88 43.90 -2.77 -1.07
CA ASN A 88 44.47 -1.46 -0.72
C ASN A 88 44.73 -0.56 -1.93
N ASP A 89 44.98 -1.14 -3.11
CA ASP A 89 45.19 -0.40 -4.37
C ASP A 89 44.02 0.54 -4.69
N ASN A 90 42.79 0.13 -4.36
CA ASN A 90 41.58 0.93 -4.62
C ASN A 90 40.79 1.28 -3.36
N PHE A 91 41.09 0.68 -2.20
CA PHE A 91 40.59 1.11 -0.89
C PHE A 91 41.73 1.68 -0.05
N THR A 92 41.98 2.97 -0.26
CA THR A 92 43.13 3.68 0.31
C THR A 92 43.01 3.94 1.80
N ALA A 93 44.13 4.29 2.45
CA ALA A 93 44.15 4.70 3.86
C ALA A 93 43.20 5.88 4.15
N THR A 94 43.08 6.84 3.23
CA THR A 94 42.14 7.97 3.36
C THR A 94 40.68 7.51 3.36
N MET A 95 40.33 6.54 2.51
CA MET A 95 38.98 5.97 2.47
C MET A 95 38.68 5.20 3.76
N ARG A 96 39.61 4.37 4.24
CA ARG A 96 39.53 3.70 5.55
C ARG A 96 39.27 4.70 6.67
N ASP A 97 40.09 5.75 6.77
CA ASP A 97 39.98 6.73 7.84
C ASP A 97 38.63 7.48 7.79
N SER A 98 38.12 7.72 6.58
CA SER A 98 36.79 8.33 6.36
C SER A 98 35.66 7.42 6.87
N VAL A 99 35.71 6.11 6.58
CA VAL A 99 34.71 5.15 7.06
C VAL A 99 34.77 5.00 8.58
N ILE A 100 35.97 4.94 9.18
CA ILE A 100 36.14 4.85 10.64
C ILE A 100 35.64 6.14 11.32
N ALA A 101 35.91 7.31 10.73
CA ALA A 101 35.41 8.59 11.23
C ALA A 101 33.88 8.65 11.19
N LEU A 102 33.26 8.17 10.11
CA LEU A 102 31.80 8.06 10.00
C LEU A 102 31.23 7.15 11.09
N TYR A 103 31.80 5.95 11.28
CA TYR A 103 31.40 5.03 12.35
C TYR A 103 31.41 5.72 13.72
N LYS A 104 32.54 6.35 14.08
CA LYS A 104 32.73 7.01 15.37
C LYS A 104 31.76 8.19 15.56
N THR A 105 31.53 8.97 14.52
CA THR A 105 30.62 10.13 14.56
C THR A 105 29.19 9.70 14.82
N GLU A 106 28.67 8.72 14.06
CA GLU A 106 27.31 8.23 14.24
C GLU A 106 27.12 7.46 15.54
N LYS A 107 28.13 6.69 15.98
CA LYS A 107 28.12 6.04 17.29
C LYS A 107 28.07 7.07 18.43
N ALA A 108 28.86 8.14 18.35
CA ALA A 108 28.83 9.23 19.33
C ALA A 108 27.49 9.99 19.34
N ALA A 109 26.79 10.04 18.20
CA ALA A 109 25.44 10.58 18.08
C ALA A 109 24.33 9.63 18.56
N GLY A 110 24.67 8.43 19.05
CA GLY A 110 23.71 7.44 19.54
C GLY A 110 22.96 6.68 18.45
N VAL A 111 23.45 6.70 17.20
CA VAL A 111 22.88 5.90 16.11
C VAL A 111 23.11 4.41 16.42
N LYS A 112 22.04 3.61 16.44
CA LYS A 112 22.12 2.15 16.63
C LYS A 112 23.03 1.52 15.57
N GLU A 113 23.75 0.48 15.93
CA GLU A 113 24.69 -0.21 15.02
C GLU A 113 24.03 -0.69 13.73
N THR A 114 22.80 -1.20 13.82
CA THR A 114 21.98 -1.62 12.65
C THR A 114 21.64 -0.49 11.68
N ARG A 115 21.82 0.78 12.08
CA ARG A 115 21.57 1.98 11.27
C ARG A 115 22.83 2.81 11.02
N ASN A 116 23.95 2.45 11.63
CA ASN A 116 25.21 3.14 11.42
C ASN A 116 25.68 2.89 9.98
N LYS A 117 25.89 3.95 9.19
CA LYS A 117 26.18 3.87 7.77
C LYS A 117 27.52 3.19 7.49
N ALA A 118 28.53 3.38 8.33
CA ALA A 118 29.80 2.67 8.17
C ALA A 118 29.61 1.15 8.35
N ILE A 119 28.71 0.73 9.24
CA ILE A 119 28.37 -0.69 9.40
C ILE A 119 27.48 -1.16 8.24
N LYS A 120 26.32 -0.54 8.04
CA LYS A 120 25.28 -1.00 7.13
C LYS A 120 25.66 -0.83 5.65
N GLU A 121 26.19 0.32 5.28
CA GLU A 121 26.48 0.66 3.89
C GLU A 121 27.85 0.16 3.44
N PHE A 122 28.81 0.00 4.36
CA PHE A 122 30.15 -0.49 4.04
C PHE A 122 30.40 -1.91 4.55
N VAL A 123 30.53 -2.13 5.86
CA VAL A 123 30.96 -3.43 6.43
C VAL A 123 30.02 -4.57 6.00
N MET A 124 28.74 -4.45 6.30
CA MET A 124 27.74 -5.48 5.99
C MET A 124 27.50 -5.64 4.48
N ASN A 125 27.87 -4.66 3.65
CA ASN A 125 27.79 -4.75 2.19
C ASN A 125 28.92 -5.61 1.58
N HIS A 126 29.91 -6.02 2.39
CA HIS A 126 31.06 -6.82 1.99
C HIS A 126 31.12 -8.18 2.69
N ILE A 127 30.10 -8.54 3.49
CA ILE A 127 30.04 -9.80 4.22
C ILE A 127 28.69 -10.47 3.96
N ALA A 128 28.72 -11.74 3.57
CA ALA A 128 27.54 -12.59 3.47
C ALA A 128 27.62 -13.72 4.51
N LEU A 129 26.46 -14.16 5.00
CA LEU A 129 26.37 -15.34 5.84
C LEU A 129 26.56 -16.59 4.99
N TYR A 130 27.18 -17.61 5.56
CA TYR A 130 27.49 -18.89 4.91
C TYR A 130 28.55 -18.79 3.79
N ASN A 131 28.94 -19.95 3.27
CA ASN A 131 29.95 -20.08 2.23
C ASN A 131 29.30 -19.93 0.86
N HIS A 132 29.73 -18.93 0.10
CA HIS A 132 29.33 -18.66 -1.27
C HIS A 132 30.54 -18.81 -2.18
N SER A 133 30.66 -19.98 -2.80
CA SER A 133 31.71 -20.25 -3.78
C SER A 133 31.32 -19.70 -5.15
N VAL A 134 32.29 -19.15 -5.87
CA VAL A 134 32.09 -18.77 -7.28
C VAL A 134 31.83 -19.99 -8.16
N SER A 135 30.80 -19.91 -8.99
CA SER A 135 30.45 -20.93 -9.98
C SER A 135 30.94 -20.50 -11.36
N SER A 136 31.50 -21.42 -12.14
CA SER A 136 31.83 -21.19 -13.56
C SER A 136 30.63 -21.40 -14.49
N LEU A 137 29.51 -21.90 -13.96
CA LEU A 137 28.33 -22.32 -14.73
C LEU A 137 27.11 -21.42 -14.50
N THR A 138 27.04 -20.77 -13.34
CA THR A 138 25.91 -19.96 -12.90
C THR A 138 26.39 -18.62 -12.35
N ASN A 139 25.53 -17.61 -12.50
CA ASN A 139 25.65 -16.38 -11.71
C ASN A 139 24.71 -16.53 -10.53
N ASP A 140 25.19 -16.20 -9.34
CA ASP A 140 24.40 -16.31 -8.11
C ASP A 140 24.04 -14.91 -7.61
N SER A 141 22.81 -14.76 -7.11
CA SER A 141 22.41 -13.58 -6.34
C SER A 141 22.54 -13.93 -4.88
N ILE A 142 23.47 -13.27 -4.18
CA ILE A 142 23.73 -13.52 -2.76
C ILE A 142 23.18 -12.39 -1.91
N VAL A 143 22.66 -12.75 -0.73
CA VAL A 143 22.15 -11.78 0.23
C VAL A 143 23.29 -11.40 1.18
N MET A 144 23.65 -10.12 1.16
CA MET A 144 24.65 -9.55 2.04
C MET A 144 24.08 -9.36 3.45
N MET A 145 24.92 -9.18 4.46
CA MET A 145 24.48 -9.02 5.86
C MET A 145 23.59 -7.78 6.08
N ASN A 146 23.64 -6.79 5.18
CA ASN A 146 22.74 -5.63 5.21
C ASN A 146 21.37 -5.89 4.54
N GLY A 147 21.14 -7.10 4.05
CA GLY A 147 19.93 -7.51 3.33
C GLY A 147 19.93 -7.21 1.83
N LYS A 148 20.96 -6.52 1.31
CA LYS A 148 21.06 -6.21 -0.13
C LYS A 148 21.44 -7.44 -0.92
N TYR A 149 20.93 -7.52 -2.14
CA TYR A 149 21.36 -8.51 -3.12
C TYR A 149 22.60 -8.03 -3.85
N ALA A 150 23.60 -8.91 -3.98
CA ALA A 150 24.78 -8.68 -4.80
C ALA A 150 24.94 -9.82 -5.80
N VAL A 151 25.35 -9.48 -7.02
CA VAL A 151 25.58 -10.50 -8.07
C VAL A 151 27.00 -11.04 -7.94
N LEU A 152 27.12 -12.33 -7.65
CA LEU A 152 28.38 -13.06 -7.67
C LEU A 152 28.52 -13.85 -8.97
N LYS A 153 29.60 -13.60 -9.70
CA LYS A 153 29.98 -14.30 -10.94
C LYS A 153 31.34 -14.97 -10.75
N ASN A 154 31.73 -15.82 -11.69
CA ASN A 154 33.02 -16.49 -11.69
C ASN A 154 34.24 -15.56 -11.50
N ASN A 155 34.13 -14.30 -11.92
CA ASN A 155 35.22 -13.34 -11.96
C ASN A 155 34.88 -11.97 -11.34
N SER A 156 33.67 -11.80 -10.80
CA SER A 156 33.24 -10.51 -10.26
C SER A 156 32.23 -10.64 -9.12
N PHE A 157 32.29 -9.68 -8.21
CA PHE A 157 31.33 -9.44 -7.14
C PHE A 157 30.75 -8.04 -7.34
N ASP A 158 29.45 -7.96 -7.62
CA ASP A 158 28.72 -6.71 -7.86
C ASP A 158 29.42 -5.77 -8.87
N GLY A 159 29.93 -6.36 -9.96
CA GLY A 159 30.68 -5.65 -11.00
C GLY A 159 32.16 -5.40 -10.68
N MET A 160 32.60 -5.58 -9.44
CA MET A 160 34.01 -5.51 -9.04
C MET A 160 34.73 -6.80 -9.38
N ARG A 161 35.90 -6.71 -10.01
CA ARG A 161 36.70 -7.89 -10.38
C ARG A 161 37.18 -8.64 -9.13
N LEU A 162 37.08 -9.96 -9.15
CA LEU A 162 37.72 -10.83 -8.17
C LEU A 162 39.20 -11.00 -8.54
N GLU A 163 40.09 -10.73 -7.61
CA GLU A 163 41.52 -11.02 -7.78
C GLU A 163 41.72 -12.52 -7.44
N ALA A 164 42.25 -13.29 -8.39
CA ALA A 164 42.01 -14.74 -8.63
C ALA A 164 42.46 -15.77 -7.56
N THR A 165 42.35 -15.45 -6.27
CA THR A 165 42.68 -16.35 -5.15
C THR A 165 41.58 -16.32 -4.10
N ASN A 166 40.61 -17.22 -4.19
CA ASN A 166 39.68 -17.46 -3.08
C ASN A 166 40.51 -18.04 -1.94
N MET A 167 40.57 -17.35 -0.81
CA MET A 167 41.30 -17.83 0.37
C MET A 167 40.32 -18.56 1.27
N MET A 168 40.36 -19.89 1.21
CA MET A 168 39.63 -20.74 2.15
C MET A 168 40.16 -20.47 3.57
N SER A 169 39.26 -20.47 4.55
CA SER A 169 39.53 -20.32 5.98
C SER A 169 38.65 -21.31 6.75
N SER A 170 38.92 -21.53 8.04
CA SER A 170 38.18 -22.52 8.84
C SER A 170 36.71 -22.16 9.04
N ASN A 171 36.36 -20.88 8.98
CA ASN A 171 35.01 -20.35 9.11
C ASN A 171 34.53 -19.64 7.82
N GLY A 172 35.08 -20.02 6.66
CA GLY A 172 34.49 -19.69 5.35
C GLY A 172 35.48 -19.20 4.30
N ILE A 173 35.08 -18.22 3.48
CA ILE A 173 35.82 -17.83 2.28
C ILE A 173 36.13 -16.33 2.29
N LEU A 174 37.38 -15.98 2.03
CA LEU A 174 37.81 -14.60 1.81
C LEU A 174 38.15 -14.40 0.32
N TYR A 175 37.41 -13.50 -0.32
CA TYR A 175 37.66 -13.00 -1.66
C TYR A 175 38.38 -11.66 -1.59
N LYS A 176 39.43 -11.50 -2.40
CA LYS A 176 39.98 -10.16 -2.70
C LYS A 176 39.19 -9.56 -3.85
N VAL A 177 38.67 -8.36 -3.66
CA VAL A 177 37.93 -7.64 -4.70
C VAL A 177 38.68 -6.38 -5.11
N ALA A 178 38.62 -6.05 -6.39
CA ALA A 178 39.38 -4.95 -6.95
C ALA A 178 38.99 -3.61 -6.32
N GLY A 179 37.78 -3.41 -5.82
CA GLY A 179 37.38 -2.14 -5.20
C GLY A 179 36.18 -2.30 -4.27
N GLN A 180 35.78 -1.20 -3.63
CA GLN A 180 34.61 -1.15 -2.75
C GLN A 180 33.32 -1.40 -3.56
N ALA A 181 32.50 -2.34 -3.09
CA ALA A 181 31.14 -2.52 -3.62
C ALA A 181 30.27 -1.30 -3.33
N THR A 182 29.49 -0.90 -4.33
CA THR A 182 28.65 0.31 -4.23
C THR A 182 27.41 -0.01 -3.41
N TYR A 183 27.12 0.81 -2.40
CA TYR A 183 25.87 0.68 -1.66
C TYR A 183 24.73 1.35 -2.43
N LEU A 184 23.79 0.54 -2.93
CA LEU A 184 22.58 1.03 -3.58
C LEU A 184 21.44 1.13 -2.55
N PRO A 185 20.92 2.34 -2.25
CA PRO A 185 19.84 2.50 -1.28
C PRO A 185 18.54 1.90 -1.79
N ASN A 186 17.69 1.45 -0.88
CA ASN A 186 16.28 1.28 -1.22
C ASN A 186 15.58 2.63 -1.29
N ILE A 187 14.35 2.65 -1.80
CA ILE A 187 13.57 3.87 -1.97
C ILE A 187 13.47 4.66 -0.66
N TYR A 188 13.17 4.00 0.46
CA TYR A 188 13.07 4.65 1.78
C TYR A 188 14.39 5.31 2.21
N GLU A 189 15.52 4.62 2.05
CA GLU A 189 16.87 5.13 2.35
C GLU A 189 17.26 6.28 1.44
N TYR A 190 16.85 6.22 0.17
CA TYR A 190 17.13 7.27 -0.81
C TYR A 190 16.45 8.59 -0.46
N LEU A 191 15.25 8.57 0.13
CA LEU A 191 14.57 9.79 0.58
C LEU A 191 15.46 10.64 1.51
N GLY A 192 16.29 10.00 2.33
CA GLY A 192 17.25 10.64 3.24
C GLY A 192 18.44 11.31 2.55
N ARG A 193 18.59 11.17 1.24
CA ARG A 193 19.77 11.59 0.46
C ARG A 193 19.48 12.72 -0.52
N ASP A 194 18.21 13.03 -0.74
CA ASP A 194 17.77 14.05 -1.69
C ASP A 194 17.03 15.18 -0.97
N SER A 195 17.62 16.38 -0.98
CA SER A 195 17.05 17.56 -0.32
C SER A 195 15.74 18.01 -0.97
N ASP A 196 15.50 17.69 -2.24
CA ASP A 196 14.25 18.05 -2.93
C ASP A 196 13.05 17.25 -2.40
N LEU A 197 13.31 16.20 -1.62
CA LEU A 197 12.30 15.31 -1.05
C LEU A 197 12.15 15.47 0.47
N ASP A 198 12.75 16.50 1.07
CA ASP A 198 12.75 16.74 2.53
C ASP A 198 11.35 16.73 3.15
N SER A 199 10.35 17.34 2.51
CA SER A 199 8.98 17.41 3.01
C SER A 199 8.33 16.04 3.07
N VAL A 200 8.37 15.28 1.97
CA VAL A 200 7.78 13.94 1.89
C VAL A 200 8.55 12.95 2.76
N ARG A 201 9.89 13.02 2.76
CA ARG A 201 10.75 12.23 3.65
C ARG A 201 10.36 12.46 5.11
N SER A 202 10.29 13.71 5.54
CA SER A 202 10.02 14.05 6.94
C SER A 202 8.67 13.51 7.39
N TYR A 203 7.67 13.57 6.51
CA TYR A 203 6.37 12.98 6.78
C TYR A 203 6.43 11.45 6.87
N ILE A 204 7.02 10.76 5.88
CA ILE A 204 7.14 9.29 5.91
C ILE A 204 7.93 8.84 7.15
N TYR A 205 9.08 9.44 7.43
CA TYR A 205 9.96 9.08 8.55
C TYR A 205 9.31 9.33 9.91
N SER A 206 8.32 10.23 10.01
CA SER A 206 7.58 10.47 11.26
C SER A 206 6.76 9.26 11.73
N TYR A 207 6.52 8.28 10.85
CA TYR A 207 5.85 7.02 11.17
C TYR A 207 6.81 5.85 11.42
N SER A 208 8.11 6.11 11.42
CA SER A 208 9.12 5.10 11.67
C SER A 208 9.30 4.88 13.17
N ILE A 209 9.09 3.64 13.62
CA ILE A 209 9.21 3.24 15.03
C ILE A 209 10.18 2.07 15.15
N ASP A 210 10.91 2.01 16.27
CA ASP A 210 11.68 0.84 16.65
C ASP A 210 10.75 -0.14 17.38
N GLU A 211 10.32 -1.19 16.69
CA GLU A 211 9.42 -2.22 17.22
C GLU A 211 10.22 -3.32 17.92
N PHE A 212 9.89 -3.60 19.18
CA PHE A 212 10.56 -4.62 19.99
C PHE A 212 10.22 -6.04 19.52
N ILE A 213 11.24 -6.90 19.35
CA ILE A 213 11.07 -8.29 18.93
C ILE A 213 11.46 -9.21 20.08
N ALA A 214 10.46 -9.60 20.86
CA ALA A 214 10.59 -10.50 22.01
C ALA A 214 11.34 -11.81 21.68
N GLU A 215 11.03 -12.42 20.53
CA GLU A 215 11.55 -13.72 20.10
C GLU A 215 13.05 -13.70 19.77
N GLN A 216 13.57 -12.53 19.41
CA GLN A 216 14.99 -12.32 19.09
C GLN A 216 15.77 -11.71 20.27
N SER A 217 15.06 -11.35 21.34
CA SER A 217 15.63 -10.72 22.52
C SER A 217 16.00 -11.75 23.58
N VAL A 218 16.98 -11.43 24.44
CA VAL A 218 17.43 -12.35 25.49
C VAL A 218 16.52 -12.20 26.72
N PRO A 219 15.70 -13.22 27.07
CA PRO A 219 14.78 -13.12 28.19
C PRO A 219 15.55 -13.16 29.52
N GLY A 220 15.14 -12.29 30.44
CA GLY A 220 15.62 -12.21 31.82
C GLY A 220 14.52 -12.58 32.82
N PRO A 221 14.61 -12.10 34.07
CA PRO A 221 13.65 -12.45 35.11
C PRO A 221 12.25 -11.87 34.84
N ILE A 222 11.23 -12.55 35.35
CA ILE A 222 9.86 -12.04 35.36
C ILE A 222 9.71 -11.12 36.57
N VAL A 223 9.31 -9.88 36.31
CA VAL A 223 9.02 -8.87 37.34
C VAL A 223 7.61 -8.36 37.08
N ASP A 224 6.75 -8.39 38.10
CA ASP A 224 5.34 -7.97 38.02
C ASP A 224 4.54 -8.65 36.91
N GLY A 225 4.84 -9.92 36.63
CA GLY A 225 4.16 -10.71 35.60
C GLY A 225 4.59 -10.40 34.17
N GLN A 226 5.61 -9.55 33.97
CA GLN A 226 6.20 -9.25 32.66
C GLN A 226 7.65 -9.72 32.60
N THR A 227 8.06 -10.30 31.47
CA THR A 227 9.46 -10.69 31.21
C THR A 227 10.31 -9.42 31.04
N GLN A 228 11.33 -9.23 31.87
CA GLN A 228 12.36 -8.23 31.60
C GLN A 228 13.41 -8.83 30.67
N TYR A 229 13.84 -8.09 29.65
CA TYR A 229 14.84 -8.56 28.70
C TYR A 229 16.23 -8.04 29.06
N LEU A 230 17.21 -8.93 29.08
CA LEU A 230 18.62 -8.61 29.36
C LEU A 230 19.26 -7.89 28.17
N ASP A 231 18.84 -8.26 26.97
CA ASP A 231 19.22 -7.61 25.72
C ASP A 231 18.01 -7.58 24.77
N SER A 232 17.71 -6.40 24.23
CA SER A 232 16.51 -6.15 23.44
C SER A 232 16.86 -5.96 21.97
N VAL A 233 16.27 -6.79 21.12
CA VAL A 233 16.32 -6.63 19.66
C VAL A 233 15.11 -5.81 19.22
N THR A 234 15.37 -4.77 18.40
CA THR A 234 14.34 -3.93 17.80
C THR A 234 14.49 -3.90 16.29
N LYS A 235 13.38 -3.88 15.56
CA LYS A 235 13.33 -3.66 14.10
C LYS A 235 12.69 -2.31 13.81
N LEU A 236 13.33 -1.53 12.94
CA LEU A 236 12.71 -0.32 12.40
C LEU A 236 11.54 -0.73 11.50
N THR A 237 10.34 -0.24 11.79
CA THR A 237 9.17 -0.42 10.95
C THR A 237 8.50 0.92 10.67
N ASN A 238 7.91 1.08 9.49
CA ASN A 238 7.17 2.28 9.13
C ASN A 238 5.67 1.99 9.04
N LYS A 239 4.88 2.56 9.96
CA LYS A 239 3.44 2.27 10.00
C LYS A 239 2.65 2.94 8.87
N LEU A 240 3.15 4.03 8.27
CA LEU A 240 2.51 4.65 7.10
C LEU A 240 2.58 3.71 5.89
N MET A 241 3.73 3.06 5.70
CA MET A 241 3.97 2.15 4.59
C MET A 241 3.06 0.92 4.64
N SER A 242 2.94 0.29 5.80
CA SER A 242 2.11 -0.90 6.00
C SER A 242 0.61 -0.61 6.15
N SER A 243 0.22 0.54 6.71
CA SER A 243 -1.20 0.82 7.01
C SER A 243 -1.90 1.67 5.97
N TRP A 244 -1.15 2.45 5.19
CA TRP A 244 -1.74 3.40 4.23
C TRP A 244 -1.15 3.23 2.84
N MET A 245 0.17 3.23 2.67
CA MET A 245 0.77 3.17 1.32
C MET A 245 0.64 1.78 0.66
N ASP A 246 0.53 0.72 1.45
CA ASP A 246 0.59 -0.68 0.99
C ASP A 246 1.85 -0.93 0.12
N ALA A 247 2.97 -0.38 0.58
CA ALA A 247 4.25 -0.38 -0.14
C ALA A 247 5.41 -0.38 0.85
N GLU A 248 6.12 -1.50 0.96
CA GLU A 248 7.28 -1.67 1.85
C GLU A 248 8.56 -1.20 1.15
N LEU A 249 8.68 0.12 1.00
CA LEU A 249 9.81 0.84 0.38
C LEU A 249 11.16 0.68 1.10
N ASP A 250 11.21 0.10 2.28
CA ASP A 250 12.38 -0.04 3.17
C ASP A 250 12.98 -1.44 3.21
N VAL A 251 12.39 -2.40 2.48
CA VAL A 251 12.87 -3.79 2.35
C VAL A 251 13.13 -4.16 0.89
N GLU A 252 13.95 -5.18 0.68
CA GLU A 252 14.36 -5.65 -0.66
C GLU A 252 13.44 -6.73 -1.26
N ASP A 253 12.43 -7.20 -0.52
CA ASP A 253 11.57 -8.32 -0.91
C ASP A 253 10.58 -7.96 -2.04
N SER A 254 10.46 -6.69 -2.39
CA SER A 254 9.56 -6.23 -3.44
C SER A 254 10.10 -5.00 -4.14
N THR A 255 9.79 -4.87 -5.43
CA THR A 255 10.21 -3.72 -6.23
C THR A 255 9.05 -2.76 -6.48
N TYR A 256 9.32 -1.47 -6.38
CA TYR A 256 8.31 -0.42 -6.52
C TYR A 256 8.77 0.71 -7.45
N TRP A 257 7.80 1.42 -8.03
CA TRP A 257 8.02 2.79 -8.48
C TRP A 257 7.33 3.73 -7.48
N PHE A 258 8.08 4.71 -6.97
CA PHE A 258 7.54 5.75 -6.12
C PHE A 258 7.60 7.09 -6.84
N LEU A 259 6.42 7.61 -7.23
CA LEU A 259 6.25 8.95 -7.78
C LEU A 259 6.40 9.96 -6.64
N ALA A 260 7.63 10.38 -6.38
CA ALA A 260 7.96 11.22 -5.24
C ALA A 260 7.63 12.70 -5.54
N PRO A 261 6.71 13.31 -4.77
CA PRO A 261 6.49 14.75 -4.87
C PRO A 261 7.71 15.48 -4.32
N THR A 262 8.25 16.42 -5.10
CA THR A 262 9.24 17.38 -4.60
C THR A 262 8.64 18.29 -3.52
N ASN A 263 9.48 19.00 -2.79
CA ASN A 263 9.07 19.97 -1.77
C ASN A 263 8.07 20.99 -2.32
N ASP A 264 8.26 21.50 -3.53
CA ASP A 264 7.36 22.48 -4.16
C ASP A 264 5.98 21.89 -4.45
N VAL A 265 5.94 20.64 -4.94
CA VAL A 265 4.69 19.90 -5.12
C VAL A 265 3.99 19.73 -3.78
N TRP A 266 4.69 19.20 -2.78
CA TRP A 266 4.16 18.95 -1.46
C TRP A 266 3.56 20.21 -0.84
N ASN A 267 4.31 21.33 -0.91
CA ASN A 267 3.91 22.63 -0.38
C ASN A 267 2.72 23.26 -1.13
N LYS A 268 2.41 22.80 -2.35
CA LYS A 268 1.20 23.21 -3.07
C LYS A 268 0.01 22.31 -2.74
N ILE A 269 0.17 20.99 -2.82
CA ILE A 269 -0.96 20.04 -2.75
C ILE A 269 -1.46 19.84 -1.32
N VAL A 270 -0.58 19.83 -0.31
CA VAL A 270 -1.00 19.59 1.08
C VAL A 270 -1.91 20.71 1.59
N PRO A 271 -1.58 22.01 1.44
CA PRO A 271 -2.49 23.08 1.85
C PRO A 271 -3.82 23.08 1.06
N GLN A 272 -3.80 22.69 -0.21
CA GLN A 272 -5.03 22.50 -0.97
C GLN A 272 -5.90 21.42 -0.34
N TYR A 273 -5.32 20.27 -0.01
CA TYR A 273 -6.04 19.16 0.58
C TYR A 273 -6.47 19.43 2.02
N GLU A 274 -5.73 20.21 2.81
CA GLU A 274 -6.13 20.64 4.15
C GLU A 274 -7.52 21.31 4.15
N ARG A 275 -7.88 22.02 3.08
CA ARG A 275 -9.22 22.62 2.92
C ARG A 275 -10.34 21.58 2.80
N TYR A 276 -10.03 20.36 2.38
CA TYR A 276 -10.96 19.25 2.19
C TYR A 276 -11.20 18.40 3.46
N PHE A 277 -10.38 18.60 4.49
CA PHE A 277 -10.41 17.82 5.72
C PHE A 277 -10.63 18.69 6.95
N GLN A 278 -11.54 19.67 6.89
CA GLN A 278 -11.95 20.48 8.04
C GLN A 278 -13.04 19.75 8.82
N TYR A 279 -12.81 19.45 10.10
CA TYR A 279 -13.78 18.74 10.94
C TYR A 279 -14.51 19.70 11.89
N ASP A 280 -15.71 19.34 12.31
CA ASP A 280 -16.44 20.12 13.30
C ASP A 280 -15.72 20.17 14.66
N ALA A 281 -16.05 21.15 15.49
CA ALA A 281 -15.36 21.40 16.74
C ALA A 281 -15.52 20.32 17.82
N LYS A 282 -16.46 19.38 17.67
CA LYS A 282 -16.76 18.31 18.62
C LYS A 282 -16.11 16.98 18.24
N VAL A 283 -15.54 16.85 17.04
CA VAL A 283 -14.82 15.64 16.62
C VAL A 283 -13.59 15.40 17.50
N ALA A 284 -13.56 14.24 18.15
CA ALA A 284 -12.41 13.81 18.94
C ALA A 284 -11.19 13.58 18.03
N GLY A 285 -10.03 14.09 18.44
CA GLY A 285 -8.80 13.95 17.65
C GLY A 285 -8.80 14.74 16.33
N ARG A 286 -9.69 15.75 16.17
CA ARG A 286 -9.80 16.56 14.94
C ARG A 286 -8.47 17.07 14.41
N ASP A 287 -7.58 17.58 15.26
CA ASP A 287 -6.31 18.15 14.83
C ASP A 287 -5.42 17.09 14.16
N SER A 288 -5.42 15.87 14.69
CA SER A 288 -4.73 14.73 14.09
C SER A 288 -5.34 14.34 12.74
N LEU A 289 -6.67 14.35 12.61
CA LEU A 289 -7.34 14.04 11.33
C LEU A 289 -7.03 15.13 10.28
N MET A 290 -7.13 16.40 10.68
CA MET A 290 -6.84 17.58 9.86
C MET A 290 -5.37 17.62 9.41
N TYR A 291 -4.44 17.13 10.23
CA TYR A 291 -3.03 17.05 9.87
C TYR A 291 -2.73 15.84 8.97
N ASN A 292 -3.23 14.66 9.33
CA ASN A 292 -2.83 13.40 8.69
C ASN A 292 -3.50 13.18 7.33
N TYR A 293 -4.82 13.34 7.21
CA TYR A 293 -5.52 13.00 5.97
C TYR A 293 -5.00 13.75 4.74
N PRO A 294 -4.79 15.08 4.76
CA PRO A 294 -4.24 15.80 3.62
C PRO A 294 -2.90 15.23 3.15
N ARG A 295 -2.02 14.86 4.09
CA ARG A 295 -0.67 14.34 3.81
C ARG A 295 -0.70 12.90 3.34
N ILE A 296 -1.58 12.07 3.90
CA ILE A 296 -1.85 10.71 3.41
C ILE A 296 -2.39 10.77 1.97
N PHE A 297 -3.39 11.60 1.71
CA PHE A 297 -3.97 11.73 0.37
C PHE A 297 -3.02 12.38 -0.64
N ALA A 298 -2.07 13.22 -0.20
CA ALA A 298 -0.98 13.70 -1.04
C ALA A 298 -0.05 12.56 -1.53
N LEU A 299 0.01 11.44 -0.79
CA LEU A 299 0.72 10.22 -1.17
C LEU A 299 -0.18 9.17 -1.83
N SER A 300 -1.49 9.35 -1.81
CA SER A 300 -2.41 8.40 -2.43
C SER A 300 -2.23 8.39 -3.95
N GLY A 301 -2.10 7.20 -4.54
CA GLY A 301 -1.83 7.08 -5.99
C GLY A 301 -0.37 7.27 -6.41
N THR A 302 0.59 7.35 -5.49
CA THR A 302 2.00 7.65 -5.82
C THR A 302 2.92 6.42 -5.82
N THR A 303 2.50 5.32 -5.21
CA THR A 303 3.26 4.07 -5.10
C THR A 303 2.72 3.01 -6.03
N PHE A 304 3.60 2.31 -6.75
CA PHE A 304 3.26 1.31 -7.77
C PHE A 304 4.13 0.06 -7.59
N SER A 305 3.53 -1.06 -7.18
CA SER A 305 4.25 -2.35 -7.10
C SER A 305 4.53 -2.90 -8.50
N ARG A 306 5.75 -3.39 -8.72
CA ARG A 306 6.14 -4.07 -9.97
C ARG A 306 5.62 -5.50 -10.07
N THR A 307 5.19 -6.09 -8.97
CA THR A 307 4.43 -7.36 -8.96
C THR A 307 3.09 -7.19 -9.65
N ILE A 308 2.42 -6.04 -9.43
CA ILE A 308 1.16 -5.69 -10.08
C ILE A 308 1.43 -5.15 -11.48
N ASN A 309 2.28 -4.13 -11.59
CA ASN A 309 2.55 -3.40 -12.81
C ASN A 309 3.69 -4.03 -13.61
N THR A 310 3.48 -5.23 -14.12
CA THR A 310 4.45 -5.90 -15.01
C THR A 310 4.54 -5.19 -16.36
N ASP A 311 5.66 -5.31 -17.07
CA ASP A 311 5.82 -4.71 -18.41
C ASP A 311 4.75 -5.18 -19.38
N LYS A 312 4.41 -6.47 -19.31
CA LYS A 312 3.31 -7.06 -20.08
C LYS A 312 1.97 -6.40 -19.75
N LEU A 313 1.64 -6.24 -18.46
CA LEU A 313 0.37 -5.62 -18.06
C LEU A 313 0.30 -4.17 -18.55
N ILE A 314 1.36 -3.40 -18.36
CA ILE A 314 1.44 -2.00 -18.81
C ILE A 314 1.25 -1.93 -20.33
N GLN A 315 1.91 -2.81 -21.09
CA GLN A 315 1.76 -2.89 -22.54
C GLN A 315 0.34 -3.25 -22.96
N ASP A 316 -0.28 -4.24 -22.31
CA ASP A 316 -1.60 -4.75 -22.67
C ASP A 316 -2.73 -3.79 -22.27
N SER A 317 -2.57 -3.05 -21.17
CA SER A 317 -3.63 -2.20 -20.58
C SER A 317 -3.41 -0.69 -20.74
N ALA A 318 -2.24 -0.28 -21.22
CA ALA A 318 -1.82 1.12 -21.33
C ALA A 318 -2.08 1.91 -20.03
N ALA A 319 -1.91 1.28 -18.87
CA ALA A 319 -2.21 1.87 -17.58
C ALA A 319 -1.30 1.33 -16.46
N VAL A 320 -1.18 2.11 -15.40
CA VAL A 320 -0.56 1.69 -14.13
C VAL A 320 -1.55 1.80 -12.98
N PHE A 321 -1.42 0.86 -12.06
CA PHE A 321 -2.27 0.67 -10.89
C PHE A 321 -1.43 0.98 -9.66
N SER A 322 -1.79 2.04 -8.94
CA SER A 322 -1.16 2.29 -7.65
C SER A 322 -1.50 1.15 -6.68
N THR A 323 -0.69 0.97 -5.63
CA THR A 323 -0.97 0.04 -4.52
C THR A 323 -2.31 0.32 -3.83
N TRP A 324 -2.87 1.53 -3.99
CA TRP A 324 -4.22 1.88 -3.51
C TRP A 324 -5.36 1.43 -4.44
N ALA A 325 -5.05 0.96 -5.65
CA ALA A 325 -6.06 0.54 -6.60
C ALA A 325 -6.70 -0.77 -6.16
N SER A 326 -7.99 -0.74 -5.84
CA SER A 326 -8.73 -1.96 -5.50
C SER A 326 -8.78 -2.93 -6.69
N SER A 327 -8.87 -4.24 -6.43
CA SER A 327 -9.00 -5.25 -7.49
C SER A 327 -10.20 -4.99 -8.41
N PHE A 328 -10.16 -5.47 -9.66
CA PHE A 328 -11.28 -5.29 -10.61
C PHE A 328 -12.62 -5.73 -10.01
N THR A 329 -12.65 -6.91 -9.38
CA THR A 329 -13.85 -7.45 -8.72
C THR A 329 -14.34 -6.53 -7.60
N SER A 330 -13.43 -6.04 -6.75
CA SER A 330 -13.76 -5.12 -5.65
C SER A 330 -14.30 -3.79 -6.18
N ARG A 331 -13.77 -3.28 -7.29
CA ARG A 331 -14.27 -2.04 -7.93
C ARG A 331 -15.67 -2.23 -8.48
N VAL A 332 -15.91 -3.31 -9.22
CA VAL A 332 -17.23 -3.65 -9.77
C VAL A 332 -18.25 -3.81 -8.64
N TYR A 333 -17.84 -4.43 -7.53
CA TYR A 333 -18.69 -4.58 -6.35
C TYR A 333 -18.95 -3.24 -5.64
N SER A 334 -17.95 -2.39 -5.47
CA SER A 334 -18.05 -1.18 -4.63
C SER A 334 -18.65 0.01 -5.37
N TRP A 335 -18.47 0.11 -6.69
CA TRP A 335 -18.82 1.29 -7.48
C TRP A 335 -19.70 0.97 -8.72
N GLY A 336 -20.13 -0.28 -8.86
CA GLY A 336 -20.94 -0.73 -9.99
C GLY A 336 -20.14 -0.85 -11.30
N LYS A 337 -20.86 -0.99 -12.42
CA LYS A 337 -20.27 -1.17 -13.76
C LYS A 337 -19.73 0.14 -14.38
N GLY A 338 -19.97 1.29 -13.74
CA GLY A 338 -19.31 2.55 -14.08
C GLY A 338 -17.88 2.51 -13.58
N PHE A 339 -16.92 2.30 -14.47
CA PHE A 339 -15.52 2.09 -14.12
C PHE A 339 -14.88 3.37 -13.54
N ASN A 340 -15.11 3.67 -12.27
CA ASN A 340 -14.34 4.71 -11.59
C ASN A 340 -12.87 4.29 -11.59
N ARG A 341 -12.03 5.06 -12.28
CA ARG A 341 -10.58 4.81 -12.44
C ARG A 341 -9.77 5.36 -11.25
N TYR A 342 -10.28 5.18 -10.03
CA TYR A 342 -9.57 5.63 -8.84
C TYR A 342 -8.24 4.87 -8.71
N TYR A 343 -7.16 5.62 -8.53
CA TYR A 343 -5.79 5.11 -8.41
C TYR A 343 -5.26 4.33 -9.63
N ILE A 344 -5.91 4.50 -10.79
CA ILE A 344 -5.50 3.91 -12.06
C ILE A 344 -5.19 5.06 -13.03
N PHE A 345 -3.99 5.05 -13.60
CA PHE A 345 -3.50 6.12 -14.47
C PHE A 345 -3.22 5.57 -15.85
N ASP A 346 -3.91 6.15 -16.84
CA ASP A 346 -3.83 5.74 -18.24
C ASP A 346 -2.67 6.45 -18.92
N ASN A 347 -2.09 5.78 -19.91
CA ASN A 347 -0.99 6.27 -20.73
C ASN A 347 0.11 6.94 -19.88
N PRO A 348 0.64 6.25 -18.84
CA PRO A 348 1.42 6.91 -17.81
C PRO A 348 2.75 7.50 -18.30
N PHE A 349 3.23 7.05 -19.45
CA PHE A 349 4.48 7.52 -20.06
C PHE A 349 4.27 8.47 -21.26
N ASP A 350 3.04 8.61 -21.74
CA ASP A 350 2.72 9.46 -22.90
C ASP A 350 2.63 10.93 -22.48
N GLU A 351 2.42 11.83 -23.44
CA GLU A 351 2.12 13.24 -23.18
C GLU A 351 0.88 13.37 -22.28
N GLY A 352 1.03 14.09 -21.16
CA GLY A 352 0.04 14.20 -20.10
C GLY A 352 0.09 13.09 -19.04
N GLY A 353 0.89 12.04 -19.24
CA GLY A 353 1.01 10.89 -18.34
C GLY A 353 1.71 11.19 -17.02
N ILE A 354 1.37 10.47 -15.96
CA ILE A 354 1.88 10.72 -14.60
C ILE A 354 3.39 10.54 -14.42
N PHE A 355 4.06 9.85 -15.34
CA PHE A 355 5.51 9.66 -15.34
C PHE A 355 6.24 10.48 -16.40
N GLU A 356 5.51 11.26 -17.19
CA GLU A 356 6.10 12.11 -18.22
C GLU A 356 7.07 13.13 -17.58
N ASN A 357 8.30 13.18 -18.11
CA ASN A 357 9.37 14.08 -17.67
C ASN A 357 9.74 13.97 -16.18
N THR A 358 9.41 12.86 -15.53
CA THR A 358 9.92 12.55 -14.19
C THR A 358 11.42 12.23 -14.25
N VAL A 359 12.15 12.57 -13.17
CA VAL A 359 13.55 12.19 -13.03
C VAL A 359 13.62 10.84 -12.32
N ASP A 360 14.08 9.83 -13.05
CA ASP A 360 14.22 8.47 -12.54
C ASP A 360 15.53 8.30 -11.76
N VAL A 361 15.41 7.80 -10.53
CA VAL A 361 16.54 7.47 -9.67
C VAL A 361 16.47 6.01 -9.28
N GLN A 362 17.50 5.26 -9.71
CA GLN A 362 17.62 3.84 -9.42
C GLN A 362 17.88 3.59 -7.93
N CYS A 363 17.08 2.70 -7.35
CA CYS A 363 17.20 2.17 -6.00
C CYS A 363 17.32 0.64 -6.07
N SER A 364 17.76 0.00 -4.97
CA SER A 364 17.91 -1.45 -4.90
C SER A 364 16.58 -2.20 -4.99
N ASN A 365 15.50 -1.57 -4.51
CA ASN A 365 14.14 -2.10 -4.57
C ASN A 365 13.22 -1.30 -5.52
N GLY A 366 13.79 -0.73 -6.60
CA GLY A 366 13.02 -0.14 -7.70
C GLY A 366 13.44 1.28 -8.10
N LEU A 367 12.48 2.16 -8.36
CA LEU A 367 12.73 3.52 -8.83
C LEU A 367 12.04 4.57 -7.95
N VAL A 368 12.75 5.65 -7.66
CA VAL A 368 12.11 6.93 -7.33
C VAL A 368 11.94 7.71 -8.62
N LYS A 369 10.69 8.08 -8.92
CA LYS A 369 10.31 8.95 -10.04
C LYS A 369 10.04 10.33 -9.47
N LYS A 370 11.02 11.23 -9.48
CA LYS A 370 10.83 12.58 -8.93
C LYS A 370 9.99 13.41 -9.88
N ALA A 371 8.95 14.03 -9.35
CA ALA A 371 8.10 14.97 -10.08
C ALA A 371 8.17 16.36 -9.44
N ASP A 372 8.62 17.33 -10.23
CA ASP A 372 8.51 18.74 -9.88
C ASP A 372 7.09 19.27 -10.12
N LEU A 373 6.87 20.55 -9.87
CA LEU A 373 5.55 21.13 -9.97
C LEU A 373 5.00 21.17 -11.41
N ALA A 374 5.87 21.27 -12.42
CA ALA A 374 5.46 21.27 -13.82
C ALA A 374 5.07 19.85 -14.31
N ASN A 375 5.66 18.83 -13.68
CA ASN A 375 5.50 17.42 -14.07
C ASN A 375 4.62 16.61 -13.08
N TRP A 376 4.05 17.26 -12.05
CA TRP A 376 3.08 16.62 -11.16
C TRP A 376 1.69 16.54 -11.80
N LYS A 377 1.35 15.36 -12.33
CA LYS A 377 0.11 15.12 -13.09
C LYS A 377 -0.86 14.15 -12.42
N VAL A 378 -0.73 13.94 -11.11
CA VAL A 378 -1.67 13.11 -10.35
C VAL A 378 -3.00 13.84 -10.23
N ASP A 379 -4.01 13.34 -10.94
CA ASP A 379 -5.37 13.88 -10.93
C ASP A 379 -6.06 13.68 -9.57
N SER A 380 -6.49 14.79 -8.95
CA SER A 380 -7.21 14.78 -7.67
C SER A 380 -8.56 14.04 -7.76
N LEU A 381 -9.23 14.04 -8.92
CA LEU A 381 -10.47 13.31 -9.18
C LEU A 381 -10.26 11.79 -9.26
N ARG A 382 -9.00 11.33 -9.45
CA ARG A 382 -8.64 9.91 -9.39
C ARG A 382 -8.18 9.47 -8.01
N THR A 383 -8.01 10.40 -7.06
CA THR A 383 -7.39 10.12 -5.76
C THR A 383 -8.27 10.61 -4.60
N VAL A 384 -8.16 11.89 -4.23
CA VAL A 384 -8.83 12.45 -3.06
C VAL A 384 -10.30 12.81 -3.31
N LEU A 385 -10.62 13.40 -4.47
CA LEU A 385 -11.97 13.85 -4.83
C LEU A 385 -12.77 12.69 -5.41
N ARG A 386 -13.27 11.81 -4.53
CA ARG A 386 -14.04 10.62 -4.92
C ARG A 386 -15.55 10.82 -4.73
N SER A 387 -16.30 10.14 -5.58
CA SER A 387 -17.74 10.02 -5.47
C SER A 387 -18.10 9.13 -4.29
N ASN A 388 -19.02 9.61 -3.44
CA ASN A 388 -19.63 8.79 -2.40
C ASN A 388 -20.90 8.16 -2.97
N LEU A 389 -20.89 6.83 -3.12
CA LEU A 389 -22.07 6.04 -3.50
C LEU A 389 -22.60 5.33 -2.26
N ARG A 390 -23.90 5.47 -2.03
CA ARG A 390 -24.61 4.94 -0.87
C ARG A 390 -25.79 4.11 -1.35
N GLU A 391 -25.59 2.80 -1.35
CA GLU A 391 -26.57 1.79 -1.75
C GLU A 391 -27.80 1.84 -0.85
N GLY A 392 -28.99 1.92 -1.45
CA GLY A 392 -30.26 1.92 -0.73
C GLY A 392 -30.61 0.54 -0.18
N GLU A 393 -30.13 -0.52 -0.81
CA GLU A 393 -30.32 -1.91 -0.40
C GLU A 393 -29.34 -2.37 0.70
N TYR A 394 -28.37 -1.53 1.06
CA TYR A 394 -27.49 -1.80 2.19
C TYR A 394 -28.08 -1.22 3.47
N GLY A 395 -28.46 -2.09 4.41
CA GLY A 395 -29.12 -1.67 5.65
C GLY A 395 -28.31 -0.65 6.48
N GLY A 396 -26.97 -0.67 6.41
CA GLY A 396 -26.10 0.31 7.09
C GLY A 396 -26.14 1.72 6.49
N THR A 397 -26.76 1.90 5.32
CA THR A 397 -26.98 3.24 4.72
C THR A 397 -28.24 3.91 5.29
N ILE A 398 -29.22 3.14 5.77
CA ILE A 398 -30.47 3.67 6.29
C ILE A 398 -30.30 3.94 7.79
N ASP A 399 -30.26 5.21 8.16
CA ASP A 399 -30.24 5.65 9.56
C ASP A 399 -31.57 5.38 10.24
N SER A 400 -32.66 5.86 9.63
CA SER A 400 -33.99 5.75 10.24
C SER A 400 -35.12 5.73 9.22
N VAL A 401 -36.13 4.91 9.53
CA VAL A 401 -37.39 4.79 8.79
C VAL A 401 -38.50 5.31 9.68
N TYR A 402 -39.30 6.25 9.18
CA TYR A 402 -40.39 6.83 9.96
C TYR A 402 -41.59 5.89 9.91
N SER A 403 -41.63 4.94 10.85
CA SER A 403 -42.59 3.83 10.90
C SER A 403 -44.07 4.24 10.90
N VAL A 404 -44.39 5.45 11.36
CA VAL A 404 -45.74 6.01 11.30
C VAL A 404 -46.24 6.16 9.86
N SER A 405 -45.35 6.45 8.92
CA SER A 405 -45.67 6.72 7.51
C SER A 405 -45.08 5.74 6.52
N THR A 406 -44.08 4.95 6.92
CA THR A 406 -43.22 4.18 6.01
C THR A 406 -42.99 2.79 6.56
N SER A 407 -43.30 1.79 5.74
CA SER A 407 -43.08 0.39 6.06
C SER A 407 -41.59 0.08 6.09
N ASP A 408 -41.21 -1.01 6.74
CA ASP A 408 -39.83 -1.48 6.70
C ASP A 408 -39.37 -1.69 5.25
N PRO A 409 -38.16 -1.24 4.88
CA PRO A 409 -37.64 -1.36 3.52
C PRO A 409 -37.56 -2.82 3.08
N VAL A 410 -37.96 -3.08 1.83
CA VAL A 410 -37.94 -4.43 1.24
C VAL A 410 -36.93 -4.48 0.10
N TYR A 411 -36.03 -5.44 0.14
CA TYR A 411 -34.95 -5.57 -0.84
C TYR A 411 -35.34 -6.51 -1.98
N TYR A 412 -35.01 -6.11 -3.21
CA TYR A 412 -35.32 -6.87 -4.41
C TYR A 412 -34.07 -7.14 -5.23
N SER A 413 -33.98 -8.34 -5.80
CA SER A 413 -33.03 -8.65 -6.86
C SER A 413 -33.72 -8.56 -8.22
N VAL A 414 -33.04 -7.97 -9.20
CA VAL A 414 -33.49 -7.92 -10.58
C VAL A 414 -33.17 -9.26 -11.25
N ALA A 415 -34.18 -9.96 -11.73
CA ALA A 415 -34.01 -11.23 -12.43
C ALA A 415 -33.29 -11.03 -13.77
N SER A 416 -32.52 -12.03 -14.23
CA SER A 416 -31.71 -11.95 -15.46
C SER A 416 -32.52 -11.76 -16.75
N ASN A 417 -33.79 -12.14 -16.75
CA ASN A 417 -34.74 -11.94 -17.84
C ASN A 417 -35.48 -10.58 -17.77
N ASN A 418 -35.27 -9.80 -16.72
CA ASN A 418 -35.90 -8.50 -16.56
C ASN A 418 -35.14 -7.44 -17.41
N PRO A 419 -35.84 -6.54 -18.14
CA PRO A 419 -35.20 -5.49 -18.95
C PRO A 419 -34.28 -4.51 -18.20
N PHE A 420 -34.37 -4.49 -16.86
CA PHE A 420 -33.55 -3.67 -15.97
C PHE A 420 -32.37 -4.44 -15.38
N TYR A 421 -32.18 -5.71 -15.73
CA TYR A 421 -30.98 -6.45 -15.34
C TYR A 421 -29.74 -5.74 -15.90
N ASN A 422 -28.72 -5.61 -15.07
CA ASN A 422 -27.49 -4.84 -15.30
C ASN A 422 -27.66 -3.32 -15.46
N LYS A 423 -28.83 -2.77 -15.09
CA LYS A 423 -29.09 -1.31 -15.12
C LYS A 423 -29.17 -0.66 -13.73
N VAL A 424 -29.08 -1.45 -12.67
CA VAL A 424 -29.00 -1.00 -11.26
C VAL A 424 -27.77 -1.62 -10.60
N SER A 425 -27.22 -0.99 -9.57
CA SER A 425 -26.06 -1.49 -8.84
C SER A 425 -26.33 -2.90 -8.30
N LYS A 426 -25.35 -3.80 -8.45
CA LYS A 426 -25.40 -5.21 -8.01
C LYS A 426 -26.65 -6.00 -8.44
N ASN A 427 -27.43 -5.48 -9.41
CA ASN A 427 -28.75 -6.00 -9.75
C ASN A 427 -29.71 -6.06 -8.54
N MET A 428 -29.59 -5.13 -7.60
CA MET A 428 -30.46 -5.04 -6.43
C MET A 428 -30.98 -3.61 -6.26
N PHE A 429 -32.11 -3.46 -5.57
CA PHE A 429 -32.65 -2.17 -5.19
C PHE A 429 -33.55 -2.32 -3.96
N VAL A 430 -33.90 -1.21 -3.33
CA VAL A 430 -34.81 -1.18 -2.18
C VAL A 430 -36.16 -0.59 -2.54
N GLU A 431 -37.22 -1.19 -2.03
CA GLU A 431 -38.57 -0.64 -2.00
C GLU A 431 -38.83 0.07 -0.68
N ILE A 432 -39.26 1.32 -0.78
CA ILE A 432 -39.68 2.16 0.33
C ILE A 432 -41.14 2.49 0.10
N ALA A 433 -42.01 1.76 0.80
CA ALA A 433 -43.46 1.83 0.64
C ALA A 433 -44.12 2.52 1.85
N PRO A 434 -45.26 3.19 1.67
CA PRO A 434 -45.99 3.78 2.78
C PRO A 434 -46.73 2.70 3.60
N THR A 435 -46.87 2.91 4.91
CA THR A 435 -47.73 2.06 5.77
C THR A 435 -49.22 2.31 5.58
N SER A 436 -49.57 3.48 5.02
CA SER A 436 -50.94 3.99 4.91
C SER A 436 -51.08 4.94 3.71
N THR A 437 -52.07 5.82 3.71
CA THR A 437 -52.21 6.88 2.70
C THR A 437 -51.19 8.01 2.86
N SER A 438 -50.32 7.97 3.88
CA SER A 438 -49.23 8.93 4.11
C SER A 438 -48.13 8.83 3.05
N ASN A 439 -47.31 9.88 2.91
CA ASN A 439 -46.11 9.80 2.08
C ASN A 439 -44.95 9.19 2.86
N ILE A 440 -44.05 8.52 2.14
CA ILE A 440 -42.87 7.91 2.75
C ILE A 440 -41.91 8.97 3.33
N LYS A 441 -41.14 8.57 4.33
CA LYS A 441 -40.08 9.38 4.94
C LYS A 441 -38.99 8.45 5.48
N VAL A 442 -37.78 8.60 4.96
CA VAL A 442 -36.59 7.79 5.29
C VAL A 442 -35.37 8.71 5.36
N LEU A 443 -34.46 8.44 6.28
CA LEU A 443 -33.20 9.16 6.48
C LEU A 443 -32.03 8.23 6.16
N PHE A 444 -31.11 8.71 5.34
CA PHE A 444 -29.91 7.98 4.94
C PHE A 444 -28.64 8.65 5.46
N ASP A 445 -27.69 7.85 5.90
CA ASP A 445 -26.36 8.28 6.33
C ASP A 445 -25.40 8.39 5.14
N ILE A 446 -24.69 9.51 5.06
CA ILE A 446 -23.69 9.78 4.02
C ILE A 446 -22.31 9.92 4.67
N TYR A 447 -21.58 8.81 4.72
CA TYR A 447 -20.21 8.78 5.24
C TYR A 447 -19.18 9.41 4.28
N ASN A 448 -18.00 9.73 4.79
CA ASN A 448 -16.82 10.15 4.01
C ASN A 448 -17.02 11.35 3.06
N VAL A 449 -17.87 12.31 3.44
CA VAL A 449 -18.01 13.58 2.72
C VAL A 449 -16.84 14.50 3.07
N LEU A 450 -16.23 15.15 2.08
CA LEU A 450 -15.15 16.11 2.30
C LEU A 450 -15.70 17.51 2.55
N SER A 451 -14.99 18.31 3.35
CA SER A 451 -15.34 19.71 3.58
C SER A 451 -15.00 20.57 2.37
N ASN A 452 -15.74 21.65 2.13
CA ASN A 452 -15.46 22.68 1.12
C ASN A 452 -15.33 22.14 -0.33
N VAL A 453 -15.72 20.90 -0.57
CA VAL A 453 -15.86 20.31 -1.91
C VAL A 453 -17.32 20.46 -2.32
N PRO A 454 -17.63 21.07 -3.48
CA PRO A 454 -18.98 21.05 -4.03
C PRO A 454 -19.31 19.64 -4.52
N TYR A 455 -20.51 19.15 -4.24
CA TYR A 455 -21.00 17.84 -4.67
C TYR A 455 -22.29 18.00 -5.45
N ASP A 456 -22.34 17.43 -6.65
CA ASP A 456 -23.58 17.13 -7.35
C ASP A 456 -24.23 15.89 -6.72
N VAL A 457 -25.40 16.10 -6.12
CA VAL A 457 -26.14 15.07 -5.40
C VAL A 457 -27.24 14.50 -6.28
N TYR A 458 -27.32 13.17 -6.34
CA TYR A 458 -28.32 12.44 -7.11
C TYR A 458 -28.99 11.34 -6.28
N LEU A 459 -30.25 11.06 -6.61
CA LEU A 459 -30.96 9.85 -6.18
C LEU A 459 -31.26 9.01 -7.42
N VAL A 460 -30.82 7.74 -7.42
CA VAL A 460 -31.08 6.81 -8.52
C VAL A 460 -32.38 6.07 -8.22
N ALA A 461 -33.46 6.51 -8.87
CA ALA A 461 -34.77 5.91 -8.76
C ALA A 461 -34.92 4.74 -9.74
N VAL A 462 -35.65 3.72 -9.32
CA VAL A 462 -35.89 2.49 -10.09
C VAL A 462 -37.37 2.44 -10.47
N PRO A 463 -37.73 2.08 -11.71
CA PRO A 463 -39.13 2.03 -12.12
C PRO A 463 -39.83 0.81 -11.51
N LEU A 464 -41.15 0.92 -11.22
CA LEU A 464 -41.95 -0.18 -10.66
C LEU A 464 -41.84 -1.49 -11.46
N THR A 465 -41.70 -1.38 -12.77
CA THR A 465 -41.53 -2.51 -13.69
C THR A 465 -40.23 -3.31 -13.50
N ALA A 466 -39.25 -2.77 -12.76
CA ALA A 466 -38.06 -3.51 -12.36
C ALA A 466 -38.35 -4.54 -11.25
N LYS A 467 -39.32 -4.24 -10.38
CA LYS A 467 -39.82 -5.17 -9.35
C LYS A 467 -40.68 -6.26 -9.99
N ASP A 468 -41.63 -5.84 -10.81
CA ASP A 468 -42.52 -6.75 -11.54
C ASP A 468 -42.93 -6.08 -12.86
N THR A 469 -42.59 -6.73 -13.97
CA THR A 469 -42.83 -6.23 -15.33
C THR A 469 -44.31 -6.05 -15.67
N LEU A 470 -45.22 -6.61 -14.86
CA LEU A 470 -46.67 -6.44 -15.01
C LEU A 470 -47.23 -5.20 -14.32
N LEU A 471 -46.45 -4.53 -13.46
CA LEU A 471 -46.88 -3.31 -12.79
C LEU A 471 -46.99 -2.14 -13.77
N THR A 472 -47.97 -1.26 -13.53
CA THR A 472 -48.07 -0.01 -14.29
C THR A 472 -46.91 0.91 -13.92
N PRO A 473 -46.13 1.41 -14.89
CA PRO A 473 -45.05 2.35 -14.62
C PRO A 473 -45.64 3.69 -14.18
N LEU A 474 -45.44 4.05 -12.91
CA LEU A 474 -45.95 5.28 -12.32
C LEU A 474 -44.81 6.08 -11.69
N PRO A 475 -44.80 7.42 -11.86
CA PRO A 475 -43.78 8.25 -11.26
C PRO A 475 -44.00 8.39 -9.76
N THR A 476 -42.91 8.56 -9.02
CA THR A 476 -42.92 8.97 -7.62
C THR A 476 -42.42 10.40 -7.55
N LYS A 477 -43.04 11.22 -6.70
CA LYS A 477 -42.54 12.56 -6.40
C LYS A 477 -41.91 12.56 -5.04
N PHE A 478 -40.77 13.22 -4.90
CA PHE A 478 -40.10 13.36 -3.60
C PHE A 478 -39.48 14.75 -3.41
N ARG A 479 -39.07 15.03 -2.18
CA ARG A 479 -38.13 16.10 -1.84
C ARG A 479 -37.00 15.55 -1.01
N ALA A 480 -35.82 16.12 -1.17
CA ALA A 480 -34.68 15.85 -0.34
C ALA A 480 -34.48 16.96 0.71
N THR A 481 -34.02 16.60 1.90
CA THR A 481 -33.43 17.55 2.86
C THR A 481 -32.09 17.01 3.31
N LEU A 482 -31.05 17.81 3.13
CA LEU A 482 -29.68 17.43 3.46
C LEU A 482 -29.36 18.01 4.83
N TYR A 483 -29.08 17.16 5.81
CA TYR A 483 -28.61 17.55 7.14
C TYR A 483 -27.09 17.46 7.16
N TYR A 484 -26.45 18.39 7.86
CA TYR A 484 -25.00 18.41 8.03
C TYR A 484 -24.63 19.09 9.34
N HIS A 485 -23.42 18.83 9.85
CA HIS A 485 -22.87 19.59 10.97
C HIS A 485 -22.20 20.88 10.48
N ASP A 486 -22.48 22.01 11.13
CA ASP A 486 -21.67 23.22 10.96
C ASP A 486 -20.33 23.11 11.73
N MET A 487 -19.46 24.11 11.60
CA MET A 487 -18.15 24.11 12.28
C MET A 487 -18.23 24.04 13.81
N THR A 488 -19.39 24.37 14.42
CA THR A 488 -19.61 24.27 15.86
C THR A 488 -20.09 22.88 16.30
N GLY A 489 -20.32 21.97 15.34
CA GLY A 489 -20.90 20.66 15.57
C GLY A 489 -22.40 20.72 15.85
N LYS A 490 -23.09 21.75 15.31
CA LYS A 490 -24.55 21.84 15.34
C LYS A 490 -25.11 21.32 14.04
N GLU A 491 -26.14 20.47 14.12
CA GLU A 491 -26.87 20.01 12.94
C GLU A 491 -27.69 21.17 12.34
N VAL A 492 -27.48 21.38 11.04
CA VAL A 492 -28.17 22.34 10.18
C VAL A 492 -28.63 21.61 8.92
N ASN A 493 -29.46 22.26 8.09
CA ASN A 493 -30.00 21.60 6.91
C ASN A 493 -30.18 22.52 5.71
N PHE A 494 -30.02 21.93 4.52
CA PHE A 494 -30.50 22.46 3.25
C PHE A 494 -31.83 21.78 2.91
N LYS A 495 -32.93 22.52 2.97
CA LYS A 495 -34.25 22.03 2.57
C LYS A 495 -34.51 22.34 1.11
N GLN A 496 -34.71 21.31 0.31
CA GLN A 496 -35.14 21.50 -1.06
C GLN A 496 -36.58 22.02 -1.10
N SER A 497 -36.81 23.11 -1.84
CA SER A 497 -38.13 23.70 -1.99
C SER A 497 -38.93 23.12 -3.17
N VAL A 498 -38.23 22.48 -4.12
CA VAL A 498 -38.81 21.91 -5.34
C VAL A 498 -39.13 20.44 -5.14
N THR A 499 -40.30 20.02 -5.64
CA THR A 499 -40.68 18.60 -5.70
C THR A 499 -40.11 17.98 -6.98
N LEU A 500 -39.34 16.91 -6.84
CA LEU A 500 -38.68 16.20 -7.93
C LEU A 500 -39.52 14.98 -8.36
N PRO A 501 -39.92 14.86 -9.63
CA PRO A 501 -40.53 13.65 -10.17
C PRO A 501 -39.46 12.63 -10.62
N THR A 502 -39.75 11.34 -10.50
CA THR A 502 -38.97 10.27 -11.13
C THR A 502 -39.53 9.91 -12.50
N GLU A 503 -38.68 9.49 -13.43
CA GLU A 503 -39.09 8.95 -14.72
C GLU A 503 -39.56 7.48 -14.59
N PRO A 504 -40.82 7.17 -14.95
CA PRO A 504 -41.45 5.90 -14.58
C PRO A 504 -41.02 4.69 -15.43
N ASN A 505 -40.31 4.89 -16.54
CA ASN A 505 -39.99 3.85 -17.52
C ASN A 505 -38.49 3.53 -17.61
N LYS A 506 -37.65 4.18 -16.81
CA LYS A 506 -36.19 3.99 -16.83
C LYS A 506 -35.64 4.04 -15.41
N VAL A 507 -34.45 3.48 -15.22
CA VAL A 507 -33.64 3.81 -14.03
C VAL A 507 -33.24 5.27 -14.19
N ASP A 508 -33.65 6.10 -13.25
CA ASP A 508 -33.60 7.55 -13.37
C ASP A 508 -32.66 8.15 -12.33
N THR A 509 -31.58 8.77 -12.81
CA THR A 509 -30.61 9.46 -11.97
C THR A 509 -31.08 10.89 -11.75
N VAL A 510 -31.93 11.07 -10.74
CA VAL A 510 -32.59 12.36 -10.46
C VAL A 510 -31.58 13.31 -9.79
N PHE A 511 -31.30 14.44 -10.43
CA PHE A 511 -30.45 15.48 -9.87
C PHE A 511 -31.17 16.23 -8.74
N VAL A 512 -30.58 16.21 -7.55
CA VAL A 512 -31.11 16.85 -6.35
C VAL A 512 -30.57 18.27 -6.21
N GLY A 513 -29.34 18.53 -6.65
CA GLY A 513 -28.69 19.83 -6.59
C GLY A 513 -27.21 19.73 -6.26
N THR A 514 -26.53 20.87 -6.31
CA THR A 514 -25.12 21.00 -5.95
C THR A 514 -25.01 21.60 -4.55
N TYR A 515 -24.28 20.94 -3.65
CA TYR A 515 -24.15 21.35 -2.25
C TYR A 515 -22.68 21.30 -1.80
N THR A 516 -22.30 22.24 -0.94
CA THR A 516 -20.98 22.26 -0.29
C THR A 516 -21.17 22.19 1.21
N PHE A 517 -20.37 21.36 1.88
CA PHE A 517 -20.44 21.15 3.32
C PHE A 517 -19.22 21.77 4.00
N PRO A 518 -19.36 22.49 5.13
CA PRO A 518 -18.24 23.11 5.80
C PRO A 518 -17.35 22.09 6.55
N THR A 519 -17.88 20.91 6.85
CA THR A 519 -17.21 19.88 7.64
C THR A 519 -17.00 18.60 6.84
N CYS A 520 -15.96 17.87 7.21
CA CYS A 520 -15.54 16.60 6.66
C CYS A 520 -15.97 15.48 7.62
N SER A 521 -16.39 14.35 7.05
CA SER A 521 -16.76 13.14 7.79
C SER A 521 -15.91 11.94 7.39
N MET A 522 -14.76 12.16 6.73
CA MET A 522 -13.82 11.10 6.38
C MET A 522 -13.23 10.47 7.65
N GLY A 523 -13.32 9.15 7.76
CA GLY A 523 -12.72 8.41 8.87
C GLY A 523 -13.47 8.49 10.20
N LEU A 524 -14.68 9.06 10.20
CA LEU A 524 -15.57 9.05 11.35
C LEU A 524 -16.49 7.83 11.30
N ASP A 525 -16.78 7.26 12.46
CA ASP A 525 -17.75 6.17 12.60
C ASP A 525 -19.19 6.67 12.39
N ASP A 526 -19.48 7.91 12.78
CA ASP A 526 -20.79 8.54 12.64
C ASP A 526 -20.87 9.39 11.38
N ALA A 527 -21.97 9.24 10.62
CA ALA A 527 -22.26 10.12 9.50
C ALA A 527 -22.66 11.52 9.99
N GLN A 528 -21.89 12.52 9.57
CA GLN A 528 -22.21 13.92 9.85
C GLN A 528 -23.03 14.59 8.76
N VAL A 529 -23.19 13.93 7.61
CA VAL A 529 -24.07 14.34 6.52
C VAL A 529 -25.15 13.28 6.36
N LYS A 530 -26.42 13.71 6.31
CA LYS A 530 -27.57 12.81 6.14
C LYS A 530 -28.50 13.35 5.06
N MET A 531 -29.18 12.45 4.36
CA MET A 531 -30.18 12.81 3.36
C MET A 531 -31.54 12.24 3.73
N LEU A 532 -32.48 13.13 4.03
CA LEU A 532 -33.88 12.77 4.25
C LEU A 532 -34.61 12.78 2.90
N VAL A 533 -35.18 11.64 2.53
CA VAL A 533 -36.04 11.49 1.36
C VAL A 533 -37.48 11.41 1.82
N GLN A 534 -38.31 12.33 1.33
CA GLN A 534 -39.73 12.41 1.64
C GLN A 534 -40.57 12.29 0.38
N GLY A 535 -41.60 11.46 0.40
CA GLY A 535 -42.59 11.39 -0.68
C GLY A 535 -43.46 12.65 -0.74
N TYR A 536 -43.82 13.06 -1.95
CA TYR A 536 -44.67 14.23 -2.25
C TYR A 536 -45.74 13.94 -3.30
N THR A 537 -45.95 12.68 -3.69
CA THR A 537 -47.08 12.29 -4.55
C THR A 537 -48.39 12.53 -3.82
N SER A 538 -49.31 13.29 -4.42
CA SER A 538 -50.60 13.62 -3.81
C SER A 538 -51.56 12.43 -3.82
N ALA A 539 -52.55 12.45 -2.92
CA ALA A 539 -53.61 11.42 -2.93
C ALA A 539 -54.44 11.43 -4.22
N SER A 540 -54.55 12.58 -4.91
CA SER A 540 -55.26 12.66 -6.19
C SER A 540 -54.51 11.96 -7.31
N GLU A 541 -53.18 12.10 -7.36
CA GLU A 541 -52.36 11.42 -8.38
C GLU A 541 -52.42 9.90 -8.22
N VAL A 542 -52.41 9.41 -6.97
CA VAL A 542 -52.57 7.97 -6.69
C VAL A 542 -53.95 7.48 -7.14
N ARG A 543 -55.04 8.17 -6.77
CA ARG A 543 -56.40 7.77 -7.16
C ARG A 543 -56.62 7.79 -8.67
N ASN A 544 -56.00 8.73 -9.37
CA ASN A 544 -56.12 8.87 -10.82
C ASN A 544 -55.15 7.97 -11.60
N GLY A 545 -54.32 7.17 -10.92
CA GLY A 545 -53.34 6.31 -11.57
C GLY A 545 -52.25 7.08 -12.32
N THR A 546 -51.90 8.28 -11.87
CA THR A 546 -50.87 9.12 -12.51
C THR A 546 -49.60 9.26 -11.66
N GLY A 547 -49.55 8.60 -10.50
CA GLY A 547 -48.37 8.57 -9.64
C GLY A 547 -48.50 7.54 -8.51
N THR A 548 -47.37 7.16 -7.93
CA THR A 548 -47.29 6.26 -6.78
C THR A 548 -46.60 6.92 -5.59
N LYS A 549 -46.89 6.42 -4.38
CA LYS A 549 -46.20 6.83 -3.14
C LYS A 549 -45.04 5.91 -2.77
N THR A 550 -44.91 4.77 -3.45
CA THR A 550 -43.79 3.85 -3.29
C THR A 550 -42.59 4.39 -4.06
N LEU A 551 -41.43 4.47 -3.41
CA LEU A 551 -40.17 4.76 -4.08
C LEU A 551 -39.38 3.45 -4.18
N LEU A 552 -38.97 3.08 -5.39
CA LEU A 552 -37.91 2.10 -5.57
C LEU A 552 -36.63 2.89 -5.84
N MET A 553 -35.54 2.57 -5.16
CA MET A 553 -34.26 3.24 -5.35
C MET A 553 -33.09 2.29 -5.30
N ASP A 554 -32.09 2.60 -6.10
CA ASP A 554 -30.82 1.89 -6.20
C ASP A 554 -29.84 2.51 -5.19
N CYS A 555 -29.39 3.75 -5.44
CA CYS A 555 -28.42 4.41 -4.58
C CYS A 555 -28.59 5.94 -4.51
N ILE A 556 -27.90 6.56 -3.55
CA ILE A 556 -27.64 8.00 -3.47
C ILE A 556 -26.19 8.25 -3.87
N ILE A 557 -25.95 9.26 -4.70
CA ILE A 557 -24.63 9.59 -5.23
C ILE A 557 -24.29 11.03 -4.86
N PHE A 558 -23.15 11.23 -4.22
CA PHE A 558 -22.51 12.54 -4.03
C PHE A 558 -21.25 12.54 -4.90
N LYS A 559 -21.33 13.16 -6.07
CA LYS A 559 -20.23 13.25 -7.02
C LYS A 559 -19.55 14.62 -6.86
N PRO A 560 -18.23 14.71 -6.63
CA PRO A 560 -17.54 16.00 -6.65
C PRO A 560 -17.87 16.77 -7.92
N HIS A 561 -18.31 18.01 -7.75
CA HIS A 561 -18.66 18.89 -8.84
C HIS A 561 -17.36 19.45 -9.44
N VAL A 562 -17.22 19.30 -10.74
CA VAL A 562 -16.13 19.87 -11.52
C VAL A 562 -16.75 20.97 -12.35
N SER A 563 -16.43 22.23 -12.06
CA SER A 563 -16.86 23.34 -12.90
C SER A 563 -16.16 23.23 -14.25
N ASP A 564 -16.86 23.54 -15.35
CA ASP A 564 -16.26 23.63 -16.67
C ASP A 564 -15.09 24.64 -16.64
N GLY A 565 -13.84 24.16 -16.61
CA GLY A 565 -12.64 25.00 -16.68
C GLY A 565 -11.49 24.71 -15.70
N GLU A 566 -11.57 23.67 -14.86
CA GLU A 566 -10.41 23.17 -14.08
C GLU A 566 -9.70 21.98 -14.73
#